data_AF-A0A4Q3AF39-F1
#
_entry.id   AF-A0A4Q3AF39-F1
#
_cell.length_a   1.000
_cell.length_b   1.000
_cell.length_c   1.000
_cell.angle_alpha   90.00
_cell.angle_beta   90.00
_cell.angle_gamma   90.00
#
_symmetry.space_group_name_H-M   'P 1'
#
loop_
_entity.id
_entity.type
_entity.pdbx_description
1 polymer ?
#
loop_
_entity_poly.entity_id
_entity_poly.type
_entity_poly.pdbx_seq_one_letter_code
_entity_poly.pdbx_strand_id
1 'polypeptide(L)'
;PVIDQGRVYAVGQGERMAAVELNTGTRLWEQNFAGISTPWVAGEWIFVMTDDARLVCIARGSGKIRWISQMAAWRDEEDKKGPINWVGPVLAGDRLWLANSRGELVSASPADGSMGSTIEVGGKLSLAPIVANNMLYVLTDKGEITAYR
;
A
#
# COMPACT_ATOMS: atom_id res chain seq x y z
N PRO A 1 3.28 7.21 -10.61
CA PRO A 1 3.56 5.93 -11.32
C PRO A 1 4.86 5.34 -10.79
N VAL A 2 5.04 4.02 -10.88
CA VAL A 2 6.29 3.33 -10.55
C VAL A 2 6.89 2.73 -11.81
N ILE A 3 8.20 2.86 -11.99
CA ILE A 3 8.91 2.32 -13.14
C ILE A 3 9.84 1.23 -12.64
N ASP A 4 9.71 0.03 -13.18
CA ASP A 4 10.60 -1.10 -12.88
C ASP A 4 10.75 -2.00 -14.12
N GLN A 5 11.98 -2.43 -14.40
CA GLN A 5 12.33 -3.34 -15.51
C GLN A 5 11.67 -3.00 -16.86
N GLY A 6 11.69 -1.72 -17.27
CA GLY A 6 11.13 -1.29 -18.56
C GLY A 6 9.60 -1.29 -18.62
N ARG A 7 8.92 -1.34 -17.47
CA ARG A 7 7.47 -1.25 -17.35
C ARG A 7 7.09 -0.10 -16.44
N VAL A 8 5.97 0.55 -16.74
CA VAL A 8 5.37 1.59 -15.92
C VAL A 8 4.07 1.07 -15.33
N TYR A 9 3.93 1.19 -14.02
CA TYR A 9 2.73 0.86 -13.26
C TYR A 9 2.09 2.16 -12.78
N ALA A 10 0.84 2.39 -13.17
CA ALA A 10 0.12 3.60 -12.81
C ALA A 10 -1.25 3.25 -12.26
N VAL A 11 -1.63 3.96 -11.20
CA VAL A 11 -2.97 3.93 -10.61
C VAL A 11 -3.59 5.29 -10.87
N GLY A 12 -4.76 5.32 -11.50
CA GLY A 12 -5.51 6.53 -11.80
C GLY A 12 -6.74 6.67 -10.90
N GLN A 13 -7.19 7.91 -10.70
CA GLN A 13 -8.40 8.24 -9.93
C GLN A 13 -9.71 7.66 -10.49
N GLY A 14 -9.73 7.18 -11.75
CA GLY A 14 -10.88 6.54 -12.38
C GLY A 14 -10.94 5.03 -12.17
N GLU A 15 -10.53 4.55 -10.99
CA GLU A 15 -10.51 3.12 -10.62
C GLU A 15 -9.69 2.22 -11.55
N ARG A 16 -8.71 2.76 -12.27
CA ARG A 16 -7.92 1.99 -13.24
C ARG A 16 -6.47 1.94 -12.82
N MET A 17 -5.98 0.73 -12.64
CA MET A 17 -4.56 0.44 -12.61
C MET A 17 -4.14 -0.20 -13.92
N ALA A 18 -3.04 0.27 -14.50
CA ALA A 18 -2.49 -0.30 -15.72
C ALA A 18 -0.99 -0.52 -15.61
N ALA A 19 -0.53 -1.53 -16.33
CA ALA A 19 0.88 -1.65 -16.70
C ALA A 19 1.05 -1.34 -18.18
N VAL A 20 2.06 -0.55 -18.49
CA VAL A 20 2.47 -0.24 -19.86
C VAL A 20 3.96 -0.52 -20.04
N GLU A 21 4.36 -0.89 -21.24
CA GLU A 21 5.77 -1.01 -21.62
C GLU A 21 6.34 0.41 -21.81
N LEU A 22 7.53 0.66 -21.23
CA LEU A 22 8.09 2.01 -21.09
C LEU A 22 8.45 2.66 -22.43
N ASN A 23 8.96 1.88 -23.38
CA ASN A 23 9.51 2.43 -24.63
C ASN A 23 8.42 2.70 -25.68
N THR A 24 7.38 1.88 -25.70
CA THR A 24 6.32 1.89 -26.72
C THR A 24 5.00 2.46 -26.19
N GLY A 25 4.82 2.52 -24.86
CA GLY A 25 3.55 2.86 -24.24
C GLY A 25 2.47 1.78 -24.38
N THR A 26 2.83 0.59 -24.90
CA THR A 26 1.88 -0.50 -25.11
C THR A 26 1.34 -0.98 -23.78
N ARG A 27 0.01 -1.04 -23.65
CA ARG A 27 -0.65 -1.58 -22.46
C ARG A 27 -0.46 -3.10 -22.37
N LEU A 28 0.13 -3.55 -21.27
CA LEU A 28 0.36 -4.95 -20.96
C LEU A 28 -0.86 -5.58 -20.30
N TRP A 29 -1.44 -4.89 -19.34
CA TRP A 29 -2.68 -5.29 -18.65
C TRP A 29 -3.33 -4.09 -17.98
N GLU A 30 -4.58 -4.27 -17.59
CA GLU A 30 -5.41 -3.30 -16.89
C GLU A 30 -6.29 -3.98 -15.87
N GLN A 31 -6.49 -3.35 -14.72
CA GLN A 31 -7.37 -3.81 -13.67
C GLN A 31 -8.23 -2.65 -13.17
N ASN A 32 -9.48 -2.97 -12.82
CA ASN A 32 -10.44 -2.00 -12.30
C ASN A 32 -10.50 -2.10 -10.77
N PHE A 33 -9.70 -1.30 -10.07
CA PHE A 33 -9.86 -1.03 -8.64
C PHE A 33 -9.35 0.38 -8.31
N ALA A 34 -10.04 1.03 -7.38
CA ALA A 34 -9.73 2.37 -6.87
C ALA A 34 -8.52 2.32 -5.93
N GLY A 35 -7.31 2.37 -6.49
CA GLY A 35 -6.10 2.57 -5.69
C GLY A 35 -5.88 4.05 -5.37
N ILE A 36 -5.52 4.37 -4.13
CA ILE A 36 -5.28 5.76 -3.69
C ILE A 36 -3.80 6.08 -3.48
N SER A 37 -2.97 5.05 -3.30
CA SER A 37 -1.56 5.21 -3.00
C SER A 37 -0.65 4.80 -4.18
N THR A 38 0.60 5.28 -4.12
CA THR A 38 1.63 4.79 -5.03
C THR A 38 1.85 3.30 -4.76
N PRO A 39 1.75 2.42 -5.78
CA PRO A 39 1.93 0.99 -5.58
C PRO A 39 3.37 0.66 -5.15
N TRP A 40 3.55 -0.44 -4.43
CA TRP A 40 4.89 -0.97 -4.15
C TRP A 40 5.19 -2.16 -5.05
N VAL A 41 6.28 -2.10 -5.82
CA VAL A 41 6.69 -3.19 -6.72
C VAL A 41 7.88 -3.91 -6.10
N ALA A 42 7.78 -5.23 -5.93
CA ALA A 42 8.87 -6.06 -5.44
C ALA A 42 8.85 -7.45 -6.10
N GLY A 43 9.94 -7.79 -6.81
CA GLY A 43 10.03 -9.01 -7.59
C GLY A 43 8.90 -9.11 -8.62
N GLU A 44 8.13 -10.21 -8.57
CA GLU A 44 7.01 -10.45 -9.48
C GLU A 44 5.65 -9.92 -8.97
N TRP A 45 5.65 -9.16 -7.88
CA TRP A 45 4.44 -8.72 -7.20
C TRP A 45 4.34 -7.20 -7.14
N ILE A 46 3.11 -6.73 -7.23
CA ILE A 46 2.74 -5.34 -6.99
C ILE A 46 1.73 -5.32 -5.85
N PHE A 47 1.97 -4.47 -4.86
CA PHE A 47 1.12 -4.28 -3.70
C PHE A 47 0.46 -2.92 -3.76
N VAL A 48 -0.85 -2.88 -3.56
CA VAL A 48 -1.66 -1.67 -3.70
C VAL A 48 -2.62 -1.56 -2.54
N MET A 49 -2.76 -0.35 -1.99
CA MET A 49 -3.83 0.00 -1.07
C MET A 49 -4.97 0.69 -1.83
N THR A 50 -6.18 0.18 -1.67
CA THR A 50 -7.40 0.78 -2.22
C THR A 50 -8.02 1.79 -1.25
N ASP A 51 -8.94 2.62 -1.75
CA ASP A 51 -9.73 3.55 -0.94
C ASP A 51 -10.65 2.87 0.08
N ASP A 52 -11.17 1.69 -0.26
CA ASP A 52 -12.01 0.85 0.60
C ASP A 52 -11.21 -0.07 1.55
N ALA A 53 -9.99 0.32 1.88
CA ALA A 53 -9.11 -0.34 2.85
C ALA A 53 -8.75 -1.80 2.50
N ARG A 54 -8.59 -2.12 1.22
CA ARG A 54 -8.07 -3.42 0.77
C ARG A 54 -6.60 -3.31 0.39
N LEU A 55 -5.79 -4.20 0.97
CA LEU A 55 -4.44 -4.48 0.50
C LEU A 55 -4.52 -5.57 -0.57
N VAL A 56 -4.05 -5.26 -1.77
CA VAL A 56 -4.14 -6.15 -2.93
C VAL A 56 -2.73 -6.52 -3.40
N CYS A 57 -2.52 -7.82 -3.66
CA CYS A 57 -1.30 -8.32 -4.30
C CYS A 57 -1.58 -8.81 -5.71
N ILE A 58 -0.77 -8.35 -6.66
CA ILE A 58 -1.00 -8.50 -8.09
C ILE A 58 0.24 -9.05 -8.77
N ALA A 59 0.06 -10.04 -9.62
CA ALA A 59 1.10 -10.57 -10.48
C ALA A 59 1.52 -9.50 -11.50
N ARG A 60 2.74 -9.01 -11.37
CA ARG A 60 3.34 -7.94 -12.19
C ARG A 60 3.23 -8.18 -13.69
N GLY A 61 3.41 -9.43 -14.12
CA GLY A 61 3.41 -9.80 -15.54
C GLY A 61 2.03 -9.89 -16.19
N SER A 62 0.97 -10.12 -15.40
CA SER A 62 -0.37 -10.42 -15.96
C SER A 62 -1.51 -9.57 -15.41
N GLY A 63 -1.29 -8.82 -14.33
CA GLY A 63 -2.34 -8.08 -13.64
C GLY A 63 -3.27 -8.96 -12.80
N LYS A 64 -3.06 -10.29 -12.76
CA LYS A 64 -3.90 -11.20 -11.97
C LYS A 64 -3.70 -10.97 -10.49
N ILE A 65 -4.80 -10.90 -9.75
CA ILE A 65 -4.80 -10.79 -8.30
C ILE A 65 -4.39 -12.14 -7.71
N ARG A 66 -3.42 -12.12 -6.80
CA ARG A 66 -2.98 -13.29 -6.02
C ARG A 66 -3.80 -13.43 -4.74
N TRP A 67 -3.95 -12.33 -4.01
CA TRP A 67 -4.70 -12.26 -2.77
C TRP A 67 -5.19 -10.83 -2.51
N ILE A 68 -6.22 -10.73 -1.66
CA ILE A 68 -6.79 -9.47 -1.16
C ILE A 68 -6.97 -9.63 0.34
N SER A 69 -6.55 -8.62 1.10
CA SER A 69 -6.78 -8.55 2.54
C SER A 69 -7.59 -7.31 2.87
N GLN A 70 -8.75 -7.50 3.50
CA GLN A 70 -9.55 -6.40 4.03
C GLN A 70 -8.94 -5.91 5.34
N MET A 71 -8.63 -4.62 5.39
CA MET A 71 -8.22 -3.93 6.61
C MET A 71 -9.43 -3.18 7.19
N ALA A 72 -9.32 -2.76 8.45
CA ALA A 72 -10.38 -2.00 9.11
C ALA A 72 -10.66 -0.71 8.32
N ALA A 73 -11.86 -0.56 7.80
CA ALA A 73 -12.27 0.62 7.03
C ALA A 73 -12.89 1.69 7.94
N TRP A 74 -13.44 1.28 9.08
CA TRP A 74 -14.12 2.16 10.04
C TRP A 74 -13.64 1.89 11.47
N ARG A 75 -13.73 2.91 12.33
CA ARG A 75 -13.50 2.75 13.78
C ARG A 75 -14.65 1.98 14.43
N ASP A 76 -15.86 2.19 13.92
CA ASP A 76 -17.06 1.44 14.23
C ASP A 76 -17.58 0.84 12.93
N GLU A 77 -17.37 -0.46 12.77
CA GLU A 77 -17.67 -1.19 11.53
C GLU A 77 -19.17 -1.44 11.36
N GLU A 78 -19.91 -1.59 12.47
CA GLU A 78 -21.36 -1.83 12.44
C GLU A 78 -22.10 -0.57 11.98
N ASP A 79 -21.75 0.57 12.57
CA ASP A 79 -22.37 1.87 12.25
C ASP A 79 -21.71 2.59 11.06
N LYS A 80 -20.60 2.06 10.53
CA LYS A 80 -19.75 2.71 9.52
C LYS A 80 -19.37 4.14 9.90
N LYS A 81 -18.89 4.32 11.14
CA LYS A 81 -18.50 5.63 11.68
C LYS A 81 -16.98 5.74 11.84
N GLY A 82 -16.47 6.93 11.53
CA GLY A 82 -15.06 7.25 11.67
C GLY A 82 -14.18 6.49 10.67
N PRO A 83 -14.15 6.90 9.39
CA PRO A 83 -13.35 6.21 8.37
C PRO A 83 -11.86 6.20 8.72
N ILE A 84 -11.22 5.08 8.42
CA ILE A 84 -9.79 4.85 8.60
C ILE A 84 -9.12 4.98 7.23
N ASN A 85 -8.28 5.99 7.09
CA ASN A 85 -7.51 6.18 5.85
C ASN A 85 -6.19 5.42 6.00
N TRP A 86 -5.89 4.56 5.03
CA TRP A 86 -4.65 3.80 4.96
C TRP A 86 -3.68 4.38 3.94
N VAL A 87 -2.39 4.32 4.26
CA VAL A 87 -1.30 4.78 3.40
C VAL A 87 -0.14 3.79 3.40
N GLY A 88 0.60 3.75 2.28
CA GLY A 88 1.54 2.68 1.95
C GLY A 88 0.98 1.75 0.88
N PRO A 89 1.50 0.51 0.74
CA PRO A 89 2.49 -0.13 1.60
C PRO A 89 3.94 0.24 1.28
N VAL A 90 4.86 -0.08 2.19
CA VAL A 90 6.30 -0.22 1.90
C VAL A 90 6.82 -1.58 2.34
N LEU A 91 7.76 -2.18 1.61
CA LEU A 91 8.37 -3.45 2.01
C LEU A 91 9.64 -3.19 2.84
N ALA A 92 9.67 -3.67 4.07
CA ALA A 92 10.84 -3.61 4.96
C ALA A 92 10.88 -4.81 5.92
N GLY A 93 12.05 -5.43 6.07
CA GLY A 93 12.21 -6.59 6.95
C GLY A 93 11.26 -7.74 6.60
N ASP A 94 11.14 -8.06 5.31
CA ASP A 94 10.25 -9.10 4.75
C ASP A 94 8.76 -8.93 5.02
N ARG A 95 8.34 -7.72 5.43
CA ARG A 95 6.95 -7.36 5.73
C ARG A 95 6.53 -6.13 4.96
N LEU A 96 5.28 -6.10 4.53
CA LEU A 96 4.64 -4.88 4.07
C LEU A 96 4.24 -4.08 5.30
N TRP A 97 4.58 -2.80 5.33
CA TRP A 97 4.21 -1.86 6.39
C TRP A 97 3.25 -0.83 5.84
N LEU A 98 2.16 -0.62 6.59
CA LEU A 98 1.09 0.29 6.27
C LEU A 98 0.82 1.18 7.47
N ALA A 99 0.52 2.44 7.23
CA ALA A 99 0.17 3.38 8.28
C ALA A 99 -1.28 3.85 8.09
N ASN A 100 -1.91 4.34 9.15
CA ASN A 100 -3.30 4.78 9.06
C ASN A 100 -3.66 6.02 9.89
N SER A 101 -4.87 6.52 9.66
CA SER A 101 -5.40 7.71 10.33
C SER A 101 -5.71 7.53 11.83
N ARG A 102 -5.60 6.32 12.37
CA ARG A 102 -5.66 6.06 13.82
C ARG A 102 -4.31 6.21 14.51
N GLY A 103 -3.24 6.31 13.74
CA GLY A 103 -1.87 6.35 14.26
C GLY A 103 -1.25 4.98 14.44
N GLU A 104 -1.80 3.97 13.76
CA GLU A 104 -1.30 2.61 13.78
C GLU A 104 -0.34 2.40 12.60
N LEU A 105 0.78 1.74 12.88
CA LEU A 105 1.69 1.16 11.90
C LEU A 105 1.50 -0.36 11.93
N VAL A 106 0.95 -0.92 10.86
CA VAL A 106 0.54 -2.32 10.77
C VAL A 106 1.38 -3.05 9.73
N SER A 107 1.82 -4.27 10.08
CA SER A 107 2.51 -5.14 9.14
C SER A 107 1.58 -6.14 8.46
N ALA A 108 1.93 -6.55 7.25
CA ALA A 108 1.27 -7.59 6.50
C ALA A 108 2.29 -8.50 5.80
N SER A 109 1.96 -9.79 5.69
CA SER A 109 2.75 -10.77 4.93
C SER A 109 2.63 -10.51 3.43
N PRO A 110 3.75 -10.34 2.70
CA PRO A 110 3.71 -10.26 1.24
C PRO A 110 3.21 -11.55 0.56
N ALA A 111 3.33 -12.70 1.24
CA ALA A 111 3.07 -14.01 0.66
C ALA A 111 1.58 -14.32 0.52
N ASP A 112 0.78 -13.93 1.52
CA ASP A 112 -0.64 -14.28 1.65
C ASP A 112 -1.53 -13.14 2.15
N GLY A 113 -0.95 -11.98 2.46
CA GLY A 113 -1.69 -10.83 2.96
C GLY A 113 -2.14 -10.95 4.41
N SER A 114 -1.69 -11.94 5.17
CA SER A 114 -2.03 -12.04 6.59
C SER A 114 -1.51 -10.84 7.38
N MET A 115 -2.36 -10.28 8.25
CA MET A 115 -2.00 -9.16 9.12
C MET A 115 -1.09 -9.62 10.26
N GLY A 116 -0.08 -8.82 10.57
CA GLY A 116 0.90 -9.06 11.62
C GLY A 116 0.80 -8.05 12.76
N SER A 117 1.97 -7.61 13.23
CA SER A 117 2.09 -6.66 14.33
C SER A 117 1.46 -5.31 14.01
N THR A 118 0.83 -4.72 15.02
CA THR A 118 0.38 -3.32 15.06
C THR A 118 1.22 -2.56 16.08
N ILE A 119 1.72 -1.40 15.70
CA ILE A 119 2.47 -0.48 16.56
C ILE A 119 1.68 0.82 16.66
N GLU A 120 1.37 1.25 17.87
CA GLU A 120 0.74 2.54 18.14
C GLU A 120 1.82 3.64 18.14
N VAL A 121 1.74 4.57 17.19
CA VAL A 121 2.72 5.65 17.01
C VAL A 121 2.34 6.90 17.85
N GLY A 122 1.09 7.00 18.30
CA GLY A 122 0.63 8.10 19.19
C GLY A 122 0.17 9.37 18.46
N GLY A 123 0.05 9.33 17.13
CA GLY A 123 -0.47 10.42 16.32
C GLY A 123 -0.95 9.93 14.96
N LYS A 124 -1.92 10.64 14.37
CA LYS A 124 -2.45 10.33 13.04
C LYS A 124 -1.32 10.27 12.01
N LEU A 125 -1.34 9.24 11.16
CA LEU A 125 -0.41 9.07 10.05
C LEU A 125 -1.16 9.28 8.73
N SER A 126 -0.79 10.33 8.00
CA SER A 126 -1.35 10.63 6.67
C SER A 126 -0.40 10.37 5.51
N LEU A 127 0.87 10.02 5.81
CA LEU A 127 1.90 9.73 4.82
C LEU A 127 2.36 8.29 4.94
N ALA A 128 2.70 7.70 3.78
CA ALA A 128 3.29 6.38 3.75
C ALA A 128 4.61 6.35 4.54
N PRO A 129 4.94 5.23 5.21
CA PRO A 129 6.25 5.07 5.83
C PRO A 129 7.38 5.17 4.80
N ILE A 130 8.58 5.54 5.24
CA ILE A 130 9.76 5.67 4.37
C ILE A 130 10.84 4.72 4.87
N VAL A 131 11.49 3.98 3.96
CA VAL A 131 12.59 3.09 4.31
C VAL A 131 13.90 3.69 3.80
N ALA A 132 14.85 3.91 4.69
CA ALA A 132 16.19 4.39 4.35
C ALA A 132 17.21 3.94 5.40
N ASN A 133 18.43 3.61 4.97
CA ASN A 133 19.53 3.22 5.87
C ASN A 133 19.15 2.14 6.90
N ASN A 134 18.46 1.08 6.44
CA ASN A 134 18.00 -0.01 7.29
C ASN A 134 17.04 0.43 8.43
N MET A 135 16.33 1.54 8.25
CA MET A 135 15.34 2.05 9.19
C MET A 135 14.04 2.38 8.47
N LEU A 136 12.93 2.18 9.17
CA LEU A 136 11.59 2.60 8.77
C LEU A 136 11.24 3.87 9.52
N TYR A 137 10.92 4.94 8.80
CA TYR A 137 10.53 6.24 9.34
C TYR A 137 9.04 6.47 9.13
N VAL A 138 8.39 7.05 10.14
CA VAL A 138 7.01 7.53 10.07
C VAL A 138 6.96 8.97 10.54
N LEU A 139 6.14 9.79 9.88
CA LEU A 139 5.88 11.18 10.23
C LEU A 139 4.41 11.32 10.64
N THR A 140 4.16 11.79 11.86
CA THR A 140 2.80 12.08 12.33
C THR A 140 2.33 13.44 11.80
N ASP A 141 1.01 13.64 11.72
CA ASP A 141 0.40 14.92 11.34
C ASP A 141 0.76 16.07 12.32
N LYS A 142 1.34 15.75 13.49
CA LYS A 142 1.86 16.73 14.47
C LYS A 142 3.31 17.15 14.19
N GLY A 143 3.97 16.57 13.18
CA GLY A 143 5.35 16.87 12.83
C GLY A 143 6.39 16.01 13.56
N GLU A 144 5.99 14.92 14.20
CA GLU A 144 6.92 14.03 14.92
C GLU A 144 7.40 12.91 14.02
N ILE A 145 8.73 12.72 13.94
CA ILE A 145 9.34 11.62 13.20
C ILE A 145 9.75 10.52 14.20
N THR A 146 9.25 9.32 13.98
CA THR A 146 9.68 8.12 14.71
C THR A 146 10.39 7.16 13.75
N ALA A 147 11.42 6.48 14.24
CA ALA A 147 12.17 5.52 13.44
C ALA A 147 12.25 4.15 14.12
N TYR A 148 12.10 3.10 13.32
CA TYR A 148 12.14 1.70 13.71
C TYR A 148 13.30 0.99 12.99
N ARG A 149 13.92 0.03 13.66
CA ARG A 149 15.00 -0.79 13.13
C ARG A 149 14.62 -2.26 13.19
#